data_AF-A0A957UTF5-F1
#
_entry.id   AF-A0A957UTF5-F1
#
_cell.length_a   1.000
_cell.length_b   1.000
_cell.length_c   1.000
_cell.angle_alpha   90.00
_cell.angle_beta   90.00
_cell.angle_gamma   90.00
#
_symmetry.space_group_name_H-M   'P 1'
#
loop_
_entity.id
_entity.type
_entity.pdbx_description
1 polymer ?
#
loop_
_entity_poly.entity_id
_entity_poly.type
_entity_poly.pdbx_seq_one_letter_code
_entity_poly.pdbx_strand_id
1 'polypeptide(L)'
;MDQTASAPTTNSARPEFRVIRHFEEDTPNGYWQTLPGQNCEERWFWGRRLVDERRPFTFTVGAHQDLLSNTAMISITLRGYSTDTMQSIVSLEGGQVGGAEANSIALEGQVRKTGTFSAQLQPGPTQYLQVKADSGGRRGANQFFVDSFDLDYRQKYDAAKADSFVFGKSQDRAEMILVEQVSQTVELFDITNPLQPSHISINPVQANDTFTFTSESSPIPQMIPCQGNLYWGRCYLAVTPDAIMTPTITPASSAWLTSTGNMADYVIITDPAFVQSANELANHRGKVSNLMTQVVTINQIYDEFNNGIQNPAAIRNFLDYAYHCWNRP
;
A
#
# COMPACT_ATOMS: atom_id res chain seq x y z
N MET A 1 47.81 -1.82 38.42
CA MET A 1 46.53 -1.09 38.41
C MET A 1 45.86 -1.43 37.10
N ASP A 2 45.12 -2.52 37.09
CA ASP A 2 44.33 -2.98 35.94
C ASP A 2 43.05 -2.15 35.90
N GLN A 3 42.82 -1.44 34.79
CA GLN A 3 41.52 -0.88 34.47
C GLN A 3 40.61 -2.02 34.03
N THR A 4 39.77 -2.49 34.94
CA THR A 4 38.60 -3.28 34.59
C THR A 4 37.66 -2.42 33.76
N ALA A 5 37.55 -2.75 32.47
CA ALA A 5 36.53 -2.21 31.59
C ALA A 5 35.15 -2.50 32.21
N SER A 6 34.41 -1.43 32.49
CA SER A 6 33.04 -1.53 32.98
C SER A 6 32.16 -2.15 31.89
N ALA A 7 31.38 -3.17 32.25
CA ALA A 7 30.39 -3.75 31.36
C ALA A 7 29.42 -2.67 30.85
N PRO A 8 28.98 -2.71 29.57
CA PRO A 8 27.92 -1.81 29.12
C PRO A 8 26.69 -2.10 29.96
N THR A 9 26.19 -1.07 30.64
CA THR A 9 24.96 -1.12 31.42
C THR A 9 23.84 -1.67 30.54
N THR A 10 23.27 -2.80 30.95
CA THR A 10 22.07 -3.42 30.41
C THR A 10 20.86 -2.53 30.67
N ASN A 11 20.74 -1.45 29.91
CA ASN A 11 19.49 -0.74 29.74
C ASN A 11 19.17 -0.77 28.25
N SER A 12 19.03 -1.98 27.72
CA SER A 12 18.51 -2.17 26.38
C SER A 12 17.04 -1.80 26.43
N ALA A 13 16.69 -0.62 25.91
CA ALA A 13 15.32 -0.33 25.53
C ALA A 13 14.82 -1.55 24.74
N ARG A 14 13.63 -2.07 25.05
CA ARG A 14 13.04 -3.16 24.27
C ARG A 14 13.10 -2.73 22.81
N PRO A 15 13.78 -3.48 21.92
CA PRO A 15 14.03 -3.00 20.58
C PRO A 15 12.70 -2.82 19.87
N GLU A 16 12.56 -1.66 19.24
CA GLU A 16 11.32 -1.23 18.59
C GLU A 16 11.59 -0.69 17.19
N PHE A 17 10.55 -0.69 16.36
CA PHE A 17 10.59 -0.03 15.07
C PHE A 17 9.34 0.79 14.82
N ARG A 18 9.53 1.86 14.05
CA ARG A 18 8.45 2.70 13.53
C ARG A 18 7.97 2.11 12.21
N VAL A 19 6.66 2.05 12.04
CA VAL A 19 6.01 1.59 10.81
C VAL A 19 4.86 2.53 10.46
N ILE A 20 4.70 2.78 9.16
CA ILE A 20 3.51 3.47 8.63
C ILE A 20 2.73 2.46 7.79
N ARG A 21 1.47 2.23 8.18
CA ARG A 21 0.52 1.41 7.43
C ARG A 21 -0.45 2.28 6.67
N HIS A 22 -0.57 2.02 5.37
CA HIS A 22 -1.51 2.69 4.50
C HIS A 22 -2.84 1.92 4.45
N PHE A 23 -3.96 2.65 4.50
CA PHE A 23 -5.31 2.10 4.37
C PHE A 23 -6.12 2.89 3.35
N GLU A 24 -6.61 2.20 2.34
CA GLU A 24 -7.45 2.73 1.26
C GLU A 24 -8.33 1.58 0.74
N GLU A 25 -9.57 1.89 0.36
CA GLU A 25 -10.49 0.91 -0.22
C GLU A 25 -11.40 1.58 -1.24
N ASP A 26 -11.31 1.16 -2.51
CA ASP A 26 -12.24 1.57 -3.54
C ASP A 26 -13.53 0.78 -3.45
N THR A 27 -14.56 1.40 -2.88
CA THR A 27 -15.84 0.72 -2.67
C THR A 27 -16.81 0.97 -3.83
N PRO A 28 -17.72 0.02 -4.17
CA PRO A 28 -18.74 0.21 -5.21
C PRO A 28 -19.60 1.47 -5.03
N ASN A 29 -19.83 1.89 -3.78
CA ASN A 29 -20.61 3.09 -3.45
C ASN A 29 -19.76 4.37 -3.35
N GLY A 30 -18.44 4.27 -3.56
CA GLY A 30 -17.48 5.35 -3.47
C GLY A 30 -17.27 6.13 -4.76
N TYR A 31 -17.89 5.72 -5.87
CA TYR A 31 -17.70 6.40 -7.15
C TYR A 31 -18.35 7.79 -7.20
N TRP A 32 -17.54 8.83 -7.37
CA TRP A 32 -17.97 10.22 -7.52
C TRP A 32 -18.10 10.61 -9.00
N GLN A 33 -19.21 10.20 -9.61
CA GLN A 33 -19.53 10.49 -11.01
C GLN A 33 -19.53 11.99 -11.35
N THR A 34 -19.99 12.85 -10.44
CA THR A 34 -20.16 14.27 -10.70
C THR A 34 -18.98 15.14 -10.24
N LEU A 35 -17.85 14.54 -9.84
CA LEU A 35 -16.65 15.31 -9.49
C LEU A 35 -16.21 16.13 -10.72
N PRO A 36 -16.13 17.46 -10.64
CA PRO A 36 -15.62 18.27 -11.74
C PRO A 36 -14.14 17.98 -12.00
N GLY A 37 -13.69 18.13 -13.24
CA GLY A 37 -12.28 17.91 -13.60
C GLY A 37 -12.10 16.91 -14.74
N GLN A 38 -10.85 16.60 -15.05
CA GLN A 38 -10.50 15.69 -16.14
C GLN A 38 -10.84 14.23 -15.79
N ASN A 39 -10.89 13.36 -16.79
CA ASN A 39 -11.16 11.93 -16.59
C ASN A 39 -10.02 11.19 -15.85
N CYS A 40 -8.86 11.84 -15.67
CA CYS A 40 -7.74 11.28 -14.92
C CYS A 40 -7.82 11.53 -13.40
N GLU A 41 -8.83 12.26 -12.92
CA GLU A 41 -9.05 12.44 -11.49
C GLU A 41 -9.48 11.13 -10.84
N GLU A 42 -8.95 10.85 -9.65
CA GLU A 42 -9.47 9.77 -8.81
C GLU A 42 -10.94 10.05 -8.46
N ARG A 43 -11.78 9.05 -8.64
CA ARG A 43 -13.22 9.12 -8.44
C ARG A 43 -13.74 7.99 -7.56
N TRP A 44 -12.95 6.97 -7.28
CA TRP A 44 -13.23 5.92 -6.32
C TRP A 44 -12.66 6.33 -4.97
N PHE A 45 -13.42 6.02 -3.92
CA PHE A 45 -13.12 6.45 -2.57
C PHE A 45 -13.63 5.41 -1.57
N TRP A 46 -13.18 5.57 -0.33
CA TRP A 46 -13.60 4.72 0.77
C TRP A 46 -15.01 5.06 1.24
N GLY A 47 -15.95 4.20 0.86
CA GLY A 47 -17.37 4.33 1.15
C GLY A 47 -18.06 5.48 0.39
N ARG A 48 -19.36 5.63 0.63
CA ARG A 48 -20.18 6.67 -0.01
C ARG A 48 -19.82 8.10 0.44
N ARG A 49 -20.35 9.11 -0.23
CA ARG A 49 -20.24 10.50 0.24
C ARG A 49 -20.73 10.65 1.69
N LEU A 50 -20.00 11.41 2.49
CA LEU A 50 -20.35 11.85 3.84
C LEU A 50 -21.09 13.20 3.74
N VAL A 51 -22.26 13.29 4.36
CA VAL A 51 -23.06 14.52 4.47
C VAL A 51 -23.76 14.50 5.82
N ASP A 52 -23.38 15.40 6.73
CA ASP A 52 -23.97 15.54 8.07
C ASP A 52 -24.15 14.20 8.82
N GLU A 53 -23.19 13.30 8.62
CA GLU A 53 -23.19 11.95 9.17
C GLU A 53 -21.85 11.61 9.81
N ARG A 54 -21.89 10.65 10.73
CA ARG A 54 -20.72 10.02 11.33
C ARG A 54 -20.65 8.58 10.83
N ARG A 55 -19.52 8.19 10.25
CA ARG A 55 -19.28 6.83 9.73
C ARG A 55 -18.03 6.21 10.35
N PRO A 56 -18.09 4.99 10.89
CA PRO A 56 -16.91 4.22 11.24
C PRO A 56 -16.30 3.55 10.00
N PHE A 57 -14.98 3.55 9.94
CA PHE A 57 -14.15 2.80 9.01
C PHE A 57 -13.35 1.81 9.83
N THR A 58 -13.56 0.53 9.58
CA THR A 58 -12.93 -0.56 10.33
C THR A 58 -11.62 -0.92 9.66
N PHE A 59 -10.56 -1.07 10.46
CA PHE A 59 -9.28 -1.54 9.97
C PHE A 59 -8.61 -2.42 11.01
N THR A 60 -7.68 -3.25 10.58
CA THR A 60 -6.95 -4.15 11.47
C THR A 60 -5.51 -3.67 11.57
N VAL A 61 -5.07 -3.40 12.79
CA VAL A 61 -3.66 -3.25 13.14
C VAL A 61 -3.20 -4.61 13.66
N GLY A 62 -1.91 -4.94 13.51
CA GLY A 62 -1.35 -6.14 14.14
C GLY A 62 -1.73 -6.26 15.62
N ALA A 63 -1.60 -7.45 16.21
CA ALA A 63 -2.08 -7.69 17.57
C ALA A 63 -1.54 -6.63 18.55
N HIS A 64 -2.45 -5.95 19.27
CA HIS A 64 -2.13 -4.83 20.16
C HIS A 64 -1.05 -5.15 21.23
N GLN A 65 -0.82 -6.43 21.56
CA GLN A 65 0.25 -6.86 22.48
C GLN A 65 1.66 -6.52 21.96
N ASP A 66 1.77 -6.30 20.65
CA ASP A 66 3.02 -6.06 19.94
C ASP A 66 3.33 -4.55 19.91
N LEU A 67 2.42 -3.69 20.37
CA LEU A 67 2.62 -2.24 20.48
C LEU A 67 3.45 -1.87 21.72
N LEU A 68 4.23 -0.80 21.63
CA LEU A 68 5.00 -0.25 22.76
C LEU A 68 4.33 0.97 23.39
N SER A 69 3.55 1.69 22.59
CA SER A 69 2.65 2.72 23.05
C SER A 69 1.32 2.51 22.36
N ASN A 70 0.24 2.83 23.07
CA ASN A 70 -1.07 2.91 22.45
C ASN A 70 -1.22 4.21 21.65
N THR A 71 -0.22 5.11 21.68
CA THR A 71 -0.25 6.34 20.89
C THR A 71 0.25 6.10 19.46
N ALA A 72 -0.54 6.52 18.49
CA ALA A 72 -0.21 6.53 17.06
C ALA A 72 -0.50 7.90 16.44
N MET A 73 0.10 8.19 15.30
CA MET A 73 -0.26 9.33 14.45
C MET A 73 -1.10 8.83 13.28
N ILE A 74 -2.24 9.46 13.02
CA ILE A 74 -3.07 9.19 11.85
C ILE A 74 -2.99 10.38 10.91
N SER A 75 -2.65 10.12 9.64
CA SER A 75 -2.75 11.10 8.56
C SER A 75 -3.88 10.70 7.62
N ILE A 76 -5.02 11.39 7.67
CA ILE A 76 -6.20 11.10 6.85
C ILE A 76 -6.27 12.07 5.67
N THR A 77 -6.45 11.52 4.48
CA THR A 77 -6.66 12.27 3.24
C THR A 77 -8.13 12.26 2.87
N LEU A 78 -8.66 13.44 2.58
CA LEU A 78 -10.06 13.64 2.20
C LEU A 78 -10.15 14.32 0.85
N ARG A 79 -11.18 13.96 0.08
CA ARG A 79 -11.60 14.67 -1.12
C ARG A 79 -12.94 15.36 -0.87
N GLY A 80 -13.05 16.63 -1.24
CA GLY A 80 -14.22 17.45 -0.95
C GLY A 80 -14.59 18.41 -2.07
N TYR A 81 -15.87 18.74 -2.12
CA TYR A 81 -16.44 19.85 -2.87
C TYR A 81 -17.46 20.57 -1.99
N SER A 82 -17.31 21.89 -1.87
CA SER A 82 -18.27 22.76 -1.19
C SER A 82 -18.44 24.06 -1.99
N THR A 83 -19.68 24.51 -2.15
CA THR A 83 -20.02 25.80 -2.79
C THR A 83 -20.08 26.98 -1.81
N ASP A 84 -20.06 26.69 -0.52
CA ASP A 84 -19.99 27.68 0.57
C ASP A 84 -18.63 27.58 1.28
N THR A 85 -18.18 28.63 1.97
CA THR A 85 -16.95 28.64 2.80
C THR A 85 -17.11 27.73 4.01
N MET A 86 -16.92 26.41 3.87
CA MET A 86 -17.21 25.43 4.92
C MET A 86 -15.99 25.00 5.74
N GLN A 87 -16.22 24.80 7.03
CA GLN A 87 -15.32 24.07 7.91
C GLN A 87 -15.81 22.62 7.99
N SER A 88 -15.11 21.68 7.36
CA SER A 88 -15.38 20.26 7.58
C SER A 88 -14.68 19.82 8.88
N ILE A 89 -15.45 19.40 9.87
CA ILE A 89 -14.90 18.90 11.13
C ILE A 89 -14.68 17.40 11.01
N VAL A 90 -13.45 17.00 10.73
CA VAL A 90 -13.05 15.59 10.55
C VAL A 90 -12.47 15.12 11.87
N SER A 91 -13.34 14.65 12.75
CA SER A 91 -12.95 14.09 14.03
C SER A 91 -12.74 12.58 13.91
N LEU A 92 -11.51 12.10 14.10
CA LEU A 92 -11.23 10.71 14.42
C LEU A 92 -11.63 10.43 15.86
N GLU A 93 -12.67 9.66 16.15
CA GLU A 93 -12.93 9.20 17.51
C GLU A 93 -13.04 7.67 17.59
N GLY A 94 -12.04 7.05 18.22
CA GLY A 94 -11.99 5.61 18.50
C GLY A 94 -11.64 5.28 19.96
N GLY A 95 -11.70 6.26 20.85
CA GLY A 95 -11.36 6.17 22.27
C GLY A 95 -10.83 7.53 22.68
N GLN A 96 -11.34 8.13 23.77
CA GLN A 96 -11.13 9.54 24.16
C GLN A 96 -9.91 10.16 23.47
N VAL A 97 -10.14 10.88 22.37
CA VAL A 97 -9.11 11.78 21.86
C VAL A 97 -8.88 12.74 23.00
N GLY A 98 -7.68 12.70 23.58
CA GLY A 98 -7.36 13.44 24.79
C GLY A 98 -7.83 14.88 24.67
N GLY A 99 -8.77 15.27 25.55
CA GLY A 99 -9.08 16.64 25.92
C GLY A 99 -9.44 17.62 24.80
N ALA A 100 -10.75 17.86 24.63
CA ALA A 100 -11.33 19.14 24.24
C ALA A 100 -10.98 19.78 22.88
N GLU A 101 -10.02 19.28 22.10
CA GLU A 101 -9.70 19.86 20.78
C GLU A 101 -10.24 18.98 19.65
N ALA A 102 -11.34 19.44 19.03
CA ALA A 102 -11.83 18.91 17.77
C ALA A 102 -10.79 19.15 16.67
N ASN A 103 -9.94 18.16 16.45
CA ASN A 103 -9.15 18.00 15.24
C ASN A 103 -10.08 18.14 14.01
N SER A 104 -9.92 19.21 13.23
CA SER A 104 -10.81 19.53 12.11
C SER A 104 -10.00 19.86 10.86
N ILE A 105 -10.53 19.50 9.69
CA ILE A 105 -9.90 19.76 8.39
C ILE A 105 -10.86 20.62 7.60
N ALA A 106 -10.68 21.94 7.62
CA ALA A 106 -11.49 22.83 6.79
C ALA A 106 -11.30 22.48 5.29
N LEU A 107 -12.41 22.29 4.57
CA LEU A 107 -12.47 21.97 3.14
C LEU A 107 -13.38 22.99 2.46
N GLU A 108 -12.83 23.76 1.53
CA GLU A 108 -13.56 24.79 0.78
C GLU A 108 -13.26 24.63 -0.72
N GLY A 109 -14.28 24.74 -1.57
CA GLY A 109 -14.14 24.48 -2.99
C GLY A 109 -13.84 23.01 -3.30
N GLN A 110 -13.30 22.75 -4.49
CA GLN A 110 -12.83 21.42 -4.87
C GLN A 110 -11.41 21.18 -4.33
N VAL A 111 -11.27 20.34 -3.30
CA VAL A 111 -9.99 20.15 -2.60
C VAL A 111 -9.70 18.70 -2.27
N ARG A 112 -8.41 18.33 -2.32
CA ARG A 112 -7.86 17.15 -1.65
C ARG A 112 -6.98 17.66 -0.51
N LYS A 113 -7.22 17.21 0.73
CA LYS A 113 -6.50 17.71 1.90
C LYS A 113 -6.23 16.60 2.89
N THR A 114 -5.03 16.63 3.46
CA THR A 114 -4.58 15.71 4.49
C THR A 114 -4.51 16.43 5.84
N GLY A 115 -5.00 15.77 6.89
CA GLY A 115 -4.84 16.22 8.27
C GLY A 115 -4.19 15.14 9.12
N THR A 116 -3.36 15.54 10.07
CA THR A 116 -2.56 14.64 10.89
C THR A 116 -2.87 14.84 12.36
N PHE A 117 -3.14 13.74 13.08
CA PHE A 117 -3.68 13.75 14.44
C PHE A 117 -3.07 12.64 15.29
N SER A 118 -2.93 12.90 16.59
CA SER A 118 -2.59 11.84 17.55
C SER A 118 -3.84 11.04 17.91
N ALA A 119 -3.71 9.73 18.01
CA ALA A 119 -4.77 8.79 18.33
C ALA A 119 -4.31 7.76 19.38
N GLN A 120 -5.26 7.25 20.15
CA GLN A 120 -5.04 6.14 21.09
C GLN A 120 -5.64 4.85 20.51
N LEU A 121 -4.78 3.90 20.15
CA LEU A 121 -5.14 2.56 19.73
C LEU A 121 -5.82 1.81 20.88
N GLN A 122 -6.87 1.07 20.54
CA GLN A 122 -7.67 0.29 21.47
C GLN A 122 -7.10 -1.14 21.62
N PRO A 123 -7.25 -1.78 22.79
CA PRO A 123 -6.87 -3.18 22.95
C PRO A 123 -7.56 -4.09 21.90
N GLY A 124 -6.76 -4.93 21.24
CA GLY A 124 -7.23 -5.84 20.20
C GLY A 124 -6.73 -5.48 18.79
N PRO A 125 -6.83 -6.39 17.82
CA PRO A 125 -6.31 -6.17 16.47
C PRO A 125 -7.19 -5.21 15.66
N THR A 126 -8.51 -5.25 15.85
CA THR A 126 -9.45 -4.40 15.11
C THR A 126 -9.58 -3.02 15.74
N GLN A 127 -9.40 -1.99 14.91
CA GLN A 127 -9.51 -0.59 15.25
C GLN A 127 -10.65 0.06 14.45
N TYR A 128 -11.16 1.20 14.94
CA TYR A 128 -12.22 1.95 14.29
C TYR A 128 -11.82 3.42 14.13
N LEU A 129 -11.76 3.85 12.87
CA LEU A 129 -11.63 5.24 12.47
C LEU A 129 -13.03 5.82 12.31
N GLN A 130 -13.49 6.69 13.21
CA GLN A 130 -14.73 7.45 12.96
C GLN A 130 -14.41 8.69 12.13
N VAL A 131 -15.21 8.98 11.11
CA VAL A 131 -15.16 10.27 10.39
C VAL A 131 -16.54 10.90 10.44
N LYS A 132 -16.60 12.13 10.94
CA LYS A 132 -17.79 12.98 10.87
C LYS A 132 -17.60 13.98 9.74
N ALA A 133 -18.64 14.20 8.94
CA ALA A 133 -18.76 15.40 8.13
C ALA A 133 -19.83 16.29 8.77
N ASP A 134 -19.53 17.58 8.97
CA ASP A 134 -20.44 18.55 9.56
C ASP A 134 -20.50 19.78 8.66
N SER A 135 -21.69 20.06 8.12
CA SER A 135 -21.94 21.22 7.27
C SER A 135 -22.25 22.49 8.06
N GLY A 136 -22.41 22.39 9.39
CA GLY A 136 -22.93 23.46 10.22
C GLY A 136 -24.36 23.87 9.85
N GLY A 137 -25.13 22.97 9.22
CA GLY A 137 -26.50 23.23 8.77
C GLY A 137 -26.62 24.05 7.48
N ARG A 138 -25.53 24.20 6.72
CA ARG A 138 -25.50 24.98 5.47
C ARG A 138 -26.07 24.19 4.31
N ARG A 139 -26.78 24.87 3.41
CA ARG A 139 -27.58 24.26 2.33
C ARG A 139 -26.84 24.11 0.99
N GLY A 140 -25.55 24.44 0.93
CA GLY A 140 -24.71 24.26 -0.26
C GLY A 140 -24.50 22.81 -0.69
N ALA A 141 -23.95 22.61 -1.88
CA ALA A 141 -23.59 21.29 -2.38
C ALA A 141 -22.32 20.80 -1.66
N ASN A 142 -22.51 20.04 -0.58
CA ASN A 142 -21.44 19.56 0.28
C ASN A 142 -21.25 18.06 0.09
N GLN A 143 -20.08 17.68 -0.42
CA GLN A 143 -19.74 16.28 -0.66
C GLN A 143 -18.31 16.04 -0.22
N PHE A 144 -18.14 15.11 0.72
CA PHE A 144 -16.82 14.72 1.22
C PHE A 144 -16.67 13.21 1.18
N PHE A 145 -15.48 12.76 0.87
CA PHE A 145 -15.10 11.35 0.81
C PHE A 145 -13.80 11.16 1.57
N VAL A 146 -13.67 10.00 2.19
CA VAL A 146 -12.39 9.53 2.70
C VAL A 146 -11.67 8.88 1.54
N ASP A 147 -10.48 9.37 1.25
CA ASP A 147 -9.61 8.85 0.20
C ASP A 147 -8.84 7.68 0.82
N SER A 148 -7.94 8.01 1.74
CA SER A 148 -7.09 7.06 2.45
C SER A 148 -6.71 7.59 3.82
N PHE A 149 -6.10 6.74 4.65
CA PHE A 149 -5.34 7.22 5.80
C PHE A 149 -4.11 6.36 6.07
N ASP A 150 -3.10 7.00 6.65
CA ASP A 150 -1.89 6.37 7.12
C ASP A 150 -1.88 6.30 8.65
N LEU A 151 -1.50 5.16 9.21
CA LEU A 151 -1.28 4.97 10.64
C LEU A 151 0.22 4.78 10.91
N ASP A 152 0.81 5.73 11.63
CA ASP A 152 2.21 5.74 12.05
C ASP A 152 2.31 5.41 13.54
N TYR A 153 2.97 4.29 13.86
CA TYR A 153 3.05 3.77 15.23
C TYR A 153 4.36 2.99 15.46
N ARG A 154 4.65 2.69 16.73
CA ARG A 154 5.81 1.88 17.14
C ARG A 154 5.40 0.48 17.59
N GLN A 155 6.10 -0.52 17.07
CA GLN A 155 5.86 -1.93 17.34
C GLN A 155 7.15 -2.64 17.80
N LYS A 156 7.00 -3.70 18.58
CA LYS A 156 8.06 -4.64 18.95
C LYS A 156 8.41 -5.56 17.78
N TYR A 157 9.64 -6.07 17.79
CA TYR A 157 10.05 -7.17 16.93
C TYR A 157 9.48 -8.50 17.48
N ASP A 158 8.23 -8.82 17.14
CA ASP A 158 7.51 -10.01 17.59
C ASP A 158 7.11 -10.87 16.38
N ALA A 159 7.65 -12.09 16.32
CA ALA A 159 7.41 -13.04 15.23
C ALA A 159 6.33 -14.09 15.54
N ALA A 160 5.60 -13.98 16.66
CA ALA A 160 4.74 -15.06 17.20
C ALA A 160 3.59 -15.54 16.31
N LYS A 161 3.26 -14.85 15.20
CA LYS A 161 1.92 -14.93 14.59
C LYS A 161 1.89 -15.09 13.08
N ALA A 162 3.03 -15.24 12.42
CA ALA A 162 3.05 -15.45 10.98
C ALA A 162 4.30 -16.22 10.55
N ASP A 163 4.14 -17.05 9.53
CA ASP A 163 5.26 -17.74 8.87
C ASP A 163 6.22 -16.74 8.17
N SER A 164 5.84 -15.47 8.07
CA SER A 164 6.68 -14.36 7.64
C SER A 164 6.38 -13.08 8.40
N PHE A 165 7.40 -12.33 8.80
CA PHE A 165 7.28 -11.05 9.48
C PHE A 165 8.26 -10.01 8.90
N VAL A 166 7.72 -8.87 8.47
CA VAL A 166 8.52 -7.74 7.96
C VAL A 166 8.60 -6.62 8.99
N PHE A 167 9.81 -6.17 9.24
CA PHE A 167 10.10 -5.13 10.22
C PHE A 167 11.18 -4.17 9.74
N GLY A 168 11.13 -2.95 10.25
CA GLY A 168 12.06 -1.89 9.89
C GLY A 168 13.16 -1.69 10.92
N LYS A 169 14.10 -0.80 10.63
CA LYS A 169 15.06 -0.29 11.61
C LYS A 169 15.30 1.21 11.44
N SER A 170 14.91 1.97 12.46
CA SER A 170 14.86 3.43 12.41
C SER A 170 16.16 4.18 12.75
N GLN A 171 17.23 3.50 13.19
CA GLN A 171 18.45 4.16 13.68
C GLN A 171 19.61 4.19 12.66
N ASP A 172 20.32 5.32 12.61
CA ASP A 172 21.46 5.55 11.70
C ASP A 172 22.74 4.79 12.10
N ARG A 173 22.76 4.15 13.26
CA ARG A 173 23.91 3.38 13.76
C ARG A 173 23.64 1.88 13.71
N ALA A 174 24.70 1.07 13.61
CA ALA A 174 24.58 -0.37 13.78
C ALA A 174 24.03 -0.69 15.19
N GLU A 175 23.13 -1.67 15.27
CA GLU A 175 22.44 -2.02 16.51
C GLU A 175 22.14 -3.52 16.53
N MET A 176 22.32 -4.14 17.70
CA MET A 176 21.86 -5.49 17.93
C MET A 176 20.35 -5.47 18.10
N ILE A 177 19.64 -6.18 17.23
CA ILE A 177 18.19 -6.34 17.29
C ILE A 177 17.91 -7.70 17.94
N LEU A 178 17.05 -7.69 18.96
CA LEU A 178 16.45 -8.88 19.55
C LEU A 178 15.05 -9.04 18.99
N VAL A 179 14.78 -10.18 18.37
CA VAL A 179 13.45 -10.56 17.91
C VAL A 179 12.91 -11.62 18.86
N GLU A 180 11.70 -11.41 19.36
CA GLU A 180 11.05 -12.26 20.36
C GLU A 180 9.96 -13.15 19.73
N GLN A 181 9.60 -14.22 20.46
CA GLN A 181 8.52 -15.16 20.13
C GLN A 181 8.72 -15.92 18.81
N VAL A 182 9.95 -16.33 18.54
CA VAL A 182 10.35 -17.08 17.35
C VAL A 182 10.29 -18.57 17.70
N SER A 183 9.14 -19.19 17.44
CA SER A 183 8.86 -20.59 17.83
C SER A 183 9.42 -21.64 16.87
N GLN A 184 10.02 -21.22 15.76
CA GLN A 184 10.57 -22.07 14.70
C GLN A 184 11.87 -21.48 14.15
N THR A 185 12.61 -22.28 13.39
CA THR A 185 13.76 -21.76 12.62
C THR A 185 13.26 -20.74 11.60
N VAL A 186 13.97 -19.61 11.50
CA VAL A 186 13.70 -18.55 10.53
C VAL A 186 14.95 -18.23 9.72
N GLU A 187 14.75 -17.87 8.46
CA GLU A 187 15.74 -17.19 7.63
C GLU A 187 15.49 -15.69 7.69
N LEU A 188 16.57 -14.91 7.71
CA LEU A 188 16.49 -13.45 7.76
C LEU A 188 17.07 -12.86 6.47
N PHE A 189 16.33 -11.95 5.85
CA PHE A 189 16.76 -11.24 4.65
C PHE A 189 16.72 -9.73 4.87
N ASP A 190 17.74 -9.01 4.43
CA ASP A 190 17.64 -7.58 4.14
C ASP A 190 16.91 -7.42 2.81
N ILE A 191 15.72 -6.81 2.85
CA ILE A 191 14.88 -6.53 1.68
C ILE A 191 14.77 -5.02 1.42
N THR A 192 15.67 -4.21 1.99
CA THR A 192 15.74 -2.76 1.81
C THR A 192 15.83 -2.40 0.31
N ASN A 193 16.57 -3.18 -0.47
CA ASN A 193 16.55 -3.13 -1.92
C ASN A 193 15.78 -4.36 -2.45
N PRO A 194 14.54 -4.22 -2.94
CA PRO A 194 13.74 -5.35 -3.41
C PRO A 194 14.33 -6.03 -4.65
N LEU A 195 15.22 -5.37 -5.40
CA LEU A 195 15.92 -5.94 -6.55
C LEU A 195 17.19 -6.70 -6.16
N GLN A 196 17.65 -6.58 -4.91
CA GLN A 196 18.86 -7.21 -4.42
C GLN A 196 18.71 -7.61 -2.94
N PRO A 197 17.80 -8.56 -2.63
CA PRO A 197 17.68 -9.07 -1.27
C PRO A 197 18.98 -9.78 -0.85
N SER A 198 19.39 -9.65 0.41
CA SER A 198 20.57 -10.31 0.95
C SER A 198 20.23 -11.16 2.18
N HIS A 199 20.76 -12.38 2.23
CA HIS A 199 20.56 -13.26 3.38
C HIS A 199 21.48 -12.85 4.54
N ILE A 200 20.92 -12.73 5.74
CA ILE A 200 21.62 -12.34 6.97
C ILE A 200 21.79 -13.56 7.86
N SER A 201 23.03 -13.84 8.26
CA SER A 201 23.30 -14.83 9.29
C SER A 201 22.81 -14.33 10.66
N ILE A 202 21.91 -15.10 11.27
CA ILE A 202 21.42 -14.85 12.63
C ILE A 202 22.05 -15.82 13.62
N ASN A 203 22.06 -15.43 14.90
CA ASN A 203 22.34 -16.41 15.95
C ASN A 203 21.22 -17.44 16.00
N PRO A 204 21.51 -18.73 16.29
CA PRO A 204 20.48 -19.75 16.44
C PRO A 204 19.40 -19.31 17.42
N VAL A 205 18.15 -19.65 17.13
CA VAL A 205 17.02 -19.38 18.01
C VAL A 205 17.31 -19.98 19.38
N GLN A 206 17.31 -19.13 20.41
CA GLN A 206 17.63 -19.49 21.78
C GLN A 206 16.41 -20.13 22.48
N ALA A 207 16.63 -20.80 23.62
CA ALA A 207 15.61 -21.54 24.36
C ALA A 207 14.44 -20.68 24.90
N ASN A 208 14.52 -19.36 24.78
CA ASN A 208 13.47 -18.40 25.14
C ASN A 208 12.68 -17.89 23.91
N ASP A 209 12.74 -18.61 22.79
CA ASP A 209 12.11 -18.25 21.51
C ASP A 209 12.58 -16.87 21.02
N THR A 210 13.88 -16.62 21.04
CA THR A 210 14.44 -15.36 20.53
C THR A 210 15.63 -15.60 19.60
N PHE A 211 15.84 -14.71 18.63
CA PHE A 211 17.13 -14.62 17.94
C PHE A 211 17.64 -13.18 17.97
N THR A 212 18.95 -13.04 17.76
CA THR A 212 19.59 -11.74 17.62
C THR A 212 20.40 -11.66 16.34
N PHE A 213 20.48 -10.46 15.80
CA PHE A 213 21.40 -10.12 14.72
C PHE A 213 21.85 -8.68 14.86
N THR A 214 23.01 -8.36 14.28
CA THR A 214 23.50 -6.98 14.22
C THR A 214 23.07 -6.37 12.91
N SER A 215 22.18 -5.38 12.99
CA SER A 215 21.77 -4.60 11.82
C SER A 215 22.88 -3.61 11.43
N GLU A 216 23.12 -3.45 10.14
CA GLU A 216 24.03 -2.44 9.62
C GLU A 216 23.49 -1.02 9.86
N SER A 217 24.40 -0.03 9.90
CA SER A 217 23.98 1.38 9.81
C SER A 217 23.17 1.60 8.54
N SER A 218 22.14 2.42 8.63
CA SER A 218 21.47 2.94 7.44
C SER A 218 21.73 4.44 7.39
N PRO A 219 22.53 4.93 6.43
CA PRO A 219 22.62 6.37 6.20
C PRO A 219 21.37 6.89 5.48
N ILE A 220 20.35 6.04 5.25
CA ILE A 220 19.15 6.36 4.47
C ILE A 220 18.13 7.04 5.39
N PRO A 221 17.96 8.38 5.35
CA PRO A 221 16.98 9.07 6.17
C PRO A 221 15.63 9.11 5.43
N GLN A 222 15.26 8.00 4.80
CA GLN A 222 14.12 7.93 3.89
C GLN A 222 13.23 6.73 4.23
N MET A 223 11.95 6.88 3.95
CA MET A 223 10.98 5.81 4.08
C MET A 223 11.10 4.86 2.89
N ILE A 224 11.07 3.56 3.18
CA ILE A 224 11.24 2.52 2.19
C ILE A 224 9.96 1.68 2.15
N PRO A 225 9.32 1.54 0.98
CA PRO A 225 8.16 0.68 0.82
C PRO A 225 8.58 -0.79 0.88
N CYS A 226 7.94 -1.54 1.76
CA CYS A 226 8.08 -2.99 1.85
C CYS A 226 6.72 -3.62 2.13
N GLN A 227 6.30 -4.54 1.26
CA GLN A 227 5.03 -5.29 1.40
C GLN A 227 3.83 -4.40 1.75
N GLY A 228 3.71 -3.23 1.10
CA GLY A 228 2.61 -2.30 1.30
C GLY A 228 2.71 -1.38 2.53
N ASN A 229 3.72 -1.55 3.38
CA ASN A 229 3.99 -0.65 4.50
C ASN A 229 5.23 0.21 4.21
N LEU A 230 5.38 1.32 4.94
CA LEU A 230 6.58 2.15 4.87
C LEU A 230 7.38 2.04 6.16
N TYR A 231 8.67 1.76 6.02
CA TYR A 231 9.62 1.61 7.12
C TYR A 231 10.71 2.68 7.03
N TRP A 232 11.20 3.14 8.19
CA TRP A 232 12.32 4.07 8.22
C TRP A 232 13.64 3.31 8.07
N GLY A 233 14.53 3.76 7.19
CA GLY A 233 15.94 3.37 7.15
C GLY A 233 16.24 2.03 6.46
N ARG A 234 15.82 0.91 7.04
CA ARG A 234 16.02 -0.46 6.52
C ARG A 234 14.80 -1.31 6.74
N CYS A 235 14.72 -2.39 5.98
CA CYS A 235 13.60 -3.31 5.98
C CYS A 235 14.10 -4.76 5.92
N TYR A 236 13.63 -5.57 6.84
CA TYR A 236 14.02 -6.97 7.00
C TYR A 236 12.81 -7.87 6.91
N LEU A 237 13.01 -9.06 6.34
CA LEU A 237 12.04 -10.15 6.29
C LEU A 237 12.60 -11.32 7.08
N ALA A 238 11.95 -11.66 8.20
CA ALA A 238 12.10 -12.96 8.83
C ALA A 238 11.03 -13.90 8.28
N VAL A 239 11.42 -15.08 7.83
CA VAL A 239 10.50 -16.05 7.20
C VAL A 239 10.86 -17.47 7.63
N THR A 240 9.87 -18.31 7.91
CA THR A 240 10.09 -19.74 8.14
C THR A 240 10.39 -20.42 6.80
N PRO A 241 11.22 -21.48 6.78
CA PRO A 241 11.54 -22.20 5.54
C PRO A 241 10.29 -22.65 4.77
N ASP A 242 9.23 -23.04 5.48
CA ASP A 242 7.98 -23.53 4.88
C ASP A 242 7.15 -22.41 4.21
N ALA A 243 7.35 -21.14 4.59
CA ALA A 243 6.73 -19.99 3.94
C ALA A 243 7.51 -19.44 2.74
N ILE A 244 8.72 -19.95 2.48
CA ILE A 244 9.48 -19.55 1.29
C ILE A 244 8.76 -20.10 0.06
N MET A 245 8.11 -19.21 -0.68
CA MET A 245 7.39 -19.57 -1.89
C MET A 245 8.36 -20.07 -2.97
N THR A 246 8.05 -21.22 -3.57
CA THR A 246 8.78 -21.71 -4.73
C THR A 246 8.24 -21.02 -5.99
N PRO A 247 9.07 -20.32 -6.78
CA PRO A 247 8.60 -19.70 -8.01
C PRO A 247 8.15 -20.78 -9.00
N THR A 248 6.97 -20.58 -9.60
CA THR A 248 6.53 -21.40 -10.72
C THR A 248 6.90 -20.69 -12.01
N ILE A 249 7.73 -21.33 -12.83
CA ILE A 249 8.11 -20.81 -14.14
C ILE A 249 7.17 -21.44 -15.17
N THR A 250 6.41 -20.61 -15.86
CA THR A 250 5.59 -21.04 -17.00
C THR A 250 6.14 -20.42 -18.27
N PRO A 251 6.24 -21.18 -19.39
CA PRO A 251 6.59 -20.60 -20.67
C PRO A 251 5.56 -19.54 -21.05
N ALA A 252 6.04 -18.34 -21.40
CA ALA A 252 5.18 -17.29 -21.92
C ALA A 252 4.50 -17.76 -23.21
N SER A 253 3.22 -17.43 -23.36
CA SER A 253 2.51 -17.71 -24.61
C SER A 253 2.78 -16.57 -25.60
N SER A 254 3.59 -16.82 -26.62
CA SER A 254 3.84 -15.79 -27.65
C SER A 254 2.60 -15.65 -28.54
N ALA A 255 2.06 -14.43 -28.59
CA ALA A 255 1.05 -13.99 -29.53
C ALA A 255 1.66 -13.31 -30.77
N TRP A 256 2.99 -13.29 -30.88
CA TRP A 256 3.76 -12.65 -31.94
C TRP A 256 3.41 -11.18 -32.14
N LEU A 257 3.12 -10.45 -31.06
CA LEU A 257 2.77 -9.03 -31.10
C LEU A 257 3.95 -8.17 -31.57
N THR A 258 5.18 -8.66 -31.37
CA THR A 258 6.41 -8.08 -31.91
C THR A 258 6.69 -8.43 -33.39
N SER A 259 5.76 -9.11 -34.07
CA SER A 259 5.87 -9.33 -35.52
C SER A 259 5.64 -8.03 -36.29
N THR A 260 6.61 -7.62 -37.10
CA THR A 260 6.46 -6.49 -38.03
C THR A 260 5.45 -6.77 -39.15
N GLY A 261 5.04 -8.03 -39.31
CA GLY A 261 3.99 -8.43 -40.25
C GLY A 261 2.57 -8.07 -39.79
N ASN A 262 2.38 -7.76 -38.51
CA ASN A 262 1.06 -7.39 -37.96
C ASN A 262 0.54 -6.09 -38.60
N MET A 263 -0.78 -5.92 -38.60
CA MET A 263 -1.47 -4.77 -39.19
C MET A 263 -2.86 -4.64 -38.54
N ALA A 264 -3.28 -3.42 -38.18
CA ALA A 264 -4.62 -3.13 -37.69
C ALA A 264 -4.94 -1.62 -37.75
N ASP A 265 -6.17 -1.28 -38.13
CA ASP A 265 -6.75 0.05 -37.94
C ASP A 265 -7.35 0.22 -36.53
N TYR A 266 -7.74 -0.91 -35.92
CA TYR A 266 -8.46 -0.93 -34.64
C TYR A 266 -7.98 -2.08 -33.77
N VAL A 267 -7.31 -1.74 -32.66
CA VAL A 267 -6.83 -2.72 -31.68
C VAL A 267 -7.78 -2.73 -30.48
N ILE A 268 -8.27 -3.92 -30.13
CA ILE A 268 -9.07 -4.15 -28.92
C ILE A 268 -8.19 -4.89 -27.92
N ILE A 269 -7.86 -4.21 -26.83
CA ILE A 269 -7.18 -4.82 -25.67
C ILE A 269 -8.25 -5.28 -24.67
N THR A 270 -8.20 -6.54 -24.27
CA THR A 270 -9.26 -7.14 -23.45
C THR A 270 -8.74 -8.12 -22.39
N ASP A 271 -9.52 -8.36 -21.35
CA ASP A 271 -9.27 -9.46 -20.41
C ASP A 271 -9.62 -10.81 -21.07
N PRO A 272 -8.91 -11.91 -20.77
CA PRO A 272 -9.25 -13.24 -21.28
C PRO A 272 -10.73 -13.62 -21.12
N ALA A 273 -11.39 -13.19 -20.03
CA ALA A 273 -12.80 -13.46 -19.78
C ALA A 273 -13.75 -12.80 -20.80
N PHE A 274 -13.29 -11.76 -21.51
CA PHE A 274 -14.10 -10.98 -22.46
C PHE A 274 -13.68 -11.16 -23.92
N VAL A 275 -12.77 -12.09 -24.22
CA VAL A 275 -12.28 -12.33 -25.59
C VAL A 275 -13.40 -12.62 -26.59
N GLN A 276 -14.43 -13.36 -26.17
CA GLN A 276 -15.58 -13.63 -27.04
C GLN A 276 -16.32 -12.34 -27.42
N SER A 277 -16.69 -11.52 -26.43
CA SER A 277 -17.36 -10.22 -26.65
C SER A 277 -16.48 -9.25 -27.43
N ALA A 278 -15.16 -9.25 -27.19
CA ALA A 278 -14.20 -8.45 -27.94
C ALA A 278 -14.15 -8.85 -29.42
N ASN A 279 -14.18 -10.15 -29.72
CA ASN A 279 -14.24 -10.64 -31.09
C ASN A 279 -15.57 -10.30 -31.78
N GLU A 280 -16.70 -10.31 -31.06
CA GLU A 280 -17.98 -9.83 -31.59
C GLU A 280 -17.90 -8.35 -32.00
N LEU A 281 -17.31 -7.50 -31.15
CA LEU A 281 -17.06 -6.10 -31.45
C LEU A 281 -16.10 -5.92 -32.63
N ALA A 282 -14.99 -6.67 -32.67
CA ALA A 282 -14.03 -6.66 -33.77
C ALA A 282 -14.71 -6.97 -35.10
N ASN A 283 -15.46 -8.06 -35.15
CA ASN A 283 -16.23 -8.48 -36.33
C ASN A 283 -17.26 -7.43 -36.76
N HIS A 284 -17.94 -6.79 -35.81
CA HIS A 284 -18.86 -5.71 -36.11
C HIS A 284 -18.14 -4.51 -36.73
N ARG A 285 -17.01 -4.08 -36.16
CA ARG A 285 -16.20 -2.97 -36.68
C ARG A 285 -15.62 -3.28 -38.06
N GLY A 286 -15.15 -4.50 -38.30
CA GLY A 286 -14.70 -4.94 -39.62
C GLY A 286 -15.80 -4.89 -40.67
N LYS A 287 -17.02 -5.34 -40.34
CA LYS A 287 -18.16 -5.34 -41.28
C LYS A 287 -18.75 -3.96 -41.54
N VAL A 288 -18.92 -3.14 -40.50
CA VAL A 288 -19.66 -1.87 -40.59
C VAL A 288 -18.76 -0.70 -40.92
N SER A 289 -17.54 -0.69 -40.36
CA SER A 289 -16.60 0.41 -40.50
C SER A 289 -15.46 0.10 -41.49
N ASN A 290 -15.43 -1.11 -42.05
CA ASN A 290 -14.37 -1.58 -42.95
C ASN A 290 -12.95 -1.39 -42.36
N LEU A 291 -12.82 -1.65 -41.06
CA LEU A 291 -11.56 -1.54 -40.31
C LEU A 291 -10.90 -2.92 -40.20
N MET A 292 -9.58 -2.97 -40.38
CA MET A 292 -8.80 -4.14 -40.00
C MET A 292 -8.65 -4.16 -38.48
N THR A 293 -9.20 -5.19 -37.83
CA THR A 293 -9.28 -5.27 -36.37
C THR A 293 -8.35 -6.34 -35.80
N GLN A 294 -7.67 -6.03 -34.70
CA GLN A 294 -6.88 -7.01 -33.94
C GLN A 294 -7.38 -7.06 -32.49
N VAL A 295 -7.73 -8.25 -32.01
CA VAL A 295 -8.02 -8.50 -30.59
C VAL A 295 -6.76 -9.03 -29.92
N VAL A 296 -6.36 -8.39 -28.82
CA VAL A 296 -5.18 -8.77 -28.04
C VAL A 296 -5.61 -8.86 -26.57
N THR A 297 -5.22 -9.94 -25.90
CA THR A 297 -5.48 -10.06 -24.47
C THR A 297 -4.42 -9.31 -23.67
N ILE A 298 -4.80 -8.77 -22.52
CA ILE A 298 -3.88 -8.06 -21.65
C ILE A 298 -2.70 -8.93 -21.18
N ASN A 299 -2.93 -10.23 -20.98
CA ASN A 299 -1.89 -11.18 -20.60
C ASN A 299 -0.84 -11.38 -21.71
N GLN A 300 -1.26 -11.43 -22.98
CA GLN A 300 -0.31 -11.52 -24.11
C GLN A 300 0.61 -10.29 -24.17
N ILE A 301 0.08 -9.11 -23.86
CA ILE A 301 0.88 -7.88 -23.76
C ILE A 301 1.88 -7.98 -22.61
N TYR A 302 1.46 -8.45 -21.43
CA TYR A 302 2.38 -8.62 -20.31
C TYR A 302 3.47 -9.64 -20.61
N ASP A 303 3.12 -10.78 -21.20
CA ASP A 303 4.04 -11.84 -21.58
C ASP A 303 5.15 -11.31 -22.52
N GLU A 304 4.78 -10.55 -23.57
CA GLU A 304 5.75 -10.09 -24.58
C GLU A 304 6.45 -8.77 -24.26
N PHE A 305 5.80 -7.83 -23.57
CA PHE A 305 6.32 -6.48 -23.34
C PHE A 305 6.78 -6.23 -21.90
N ASN A 306 6.59 -7.18 -20.99
CA ASN A 306 7.03 -7.05 -19.60
C ASN A 306 7.29 -8.39 -18.88
N ASN A 307 7.64 -9.45 -19.61
CA ASN A 307 7.98 -10.77 -19.04
C ASN A 307 6.89 -11.36 -18.12
N GLY A 308 5.62 -11.16 -18.46
CA GLY A 308 4.46 -11.61 -17.70
C GLY A 308 4.11 -10.73 -16.48
N ILE A 309 4.92 -9.70 -16.18
CA ILE A 309 4.68 -8.81 -15.04
C ILE A 309 3.57 -7.82 -15.40
N GLN A 310 2.53 -7.75 -14.58
CA GLN A 310 1.44 -6.78 -14.75
C GLN A 310 1.94 -5.36 -14.49
N ASN A 311 2.05 -4.56 -15.55
CA ASN A 311 2.47 -3.17 -15.45
C ASN A 311 1.86 -2.34 -16.59
N PRO A 312 1.28 -1.16 -16.32
CA PRO A 312 0.73 -0.30 -17.37
C PRO A 312 1.77 0.14 -18.42
N ALA A 313 3.06 0.12 -18.09
CA ALA A 313 4.14 0.36 -19.05
C ALA A 313 4.14 -0.68 -20.19
N ALA A 314 3.75 -1.94 -19.93
CA ALA A 314 3.67 -2.98 -20.97
C ALA A 314 2.66 -2.60 -22.05
N ILE A 315 1.49 -2.07 -21.64
CA ILE A 315 0.43 -1.60 -22.54
C ILE A 315 0.93 -0.43 -23.37
N ARG A 316 1.60 0.55 -22.74
CA ARG A 316 2.19 1.68 -23.45
C ARG A 316 3.23 1.24 -24.47
N ASN A 317 4.14 0.35 -24.08
CA ASN A 317 5.19 -0.17 -24.96
C ASN A 317 4.60 -0.98 -26.12
N PHE A 318 3.56 -1.78 -25.88
CA PHE A 318 2.84 -2.49 -26.92
C PHE A 318 2.22 -1.52 -27.94
N LEU A 319 1.49 -0.50 -27.48
CA LEU A 319 0.84 0.46 -28.36
C LEU A 319 1.87 1.28 -29.15
N ASP A 320 2.98 1.68 -28.52
CA ASP A 320 4.08 2.38 -29.18
C ASP A 320 4.75 1.51 -30.25
N TYR A 321 5.00 0.23 -29.95
CA TYR A 321 5.54 -0.73 -30.91
C TYR A 321 4.57 -0.98 -32.07
N ALA A 322 3.30 -1.23 -31.78
CA ALA A 322 2.28 -1.45 -32.80
C ALA A 322 2.19 -0.24 -33.75
N TYR A 323 2.21 0.97 -33.20
CA TYR A 323 2.14 2.19 -34.02
C TYR A 323 3.36 2.38 -34.94
N HIS A 324 4.57 2.07 -34.47
CA HIS A 324 5.81 2.34 -35.21
C HIS A 324 6.30 1.17 -36.07
N CYS A 325 5.98 -0.07 -35.70
CA CYS A 325 6.59 -1.28 -36.27
C CYS A 325 5.61 -2.23 -36.95
N TRP A 326 4.30 -2.13 -36.70
CA TRP A 326 3.32 -2.87 -37.50
C TRP A 326 3.18 -2.21 -38.87
N ASN A 327 2.80 -3.02 -39.86
CA ASN A 327 2.48 -2.52 -41.18
C ASN A 327 1.25 -1.60 -41.10
N ARG A 328 1.28 -0.54 -41.90
CA ARG A 328 0.07 0.24 -42.15
C ARG A 328 -0.94 -0.64 -42.91
N PRO A 329 -2.19 -0.72 -42.45
CA PRO A 329 -3.26 -1.47 -43.10
C PRO A 329 -3.51 -1.05 -44.56
#